data_AF-A0A852U4T1-F1
#
_entry.id   AF-A0A852U4T1-F1
#
_cell.length_a   1.000
_cell.length_b   1.000
_cell.length_c   1.000
_cell.angle_alpha   90.00
_cell.angle_beta   90.00
_cell.angle_gamma   90.00
#
_symmetry.space_group_name_H-M   'P 1'
#
loop_
_entity.id
_entity.type
_entity.pdbx_description
1 polymer ?
#
loop_
_entity_poly.entity_id
_entity_poly.type
_entity_poly.pdbx_seq_one_letter_code
_entity_poly.pdbx_strand_id
1 'polypeptide(L)'
;MFGPAPDATQLKALHHAWAAATSPAAKLAAGLGLAQLGDFTGRAELLDTYSGDISSLDREHRLRLLDLLLATATEREAMDARLFVLPDNDDGSVYLRLAGSGRMLLARAATVRYVELAHVFDEIHDITFELATDSGFDLSGVEIDLYDEDSTVDAWAGEMTRALADVSATYVFRGAAFTPRIVIDELLGGVDRAAAGGPVLIRPNAELLATWSGLAHPTIGSTVGPDDVAAFAEYAERLLALPWRAGVKYFYGHDVDGGPGLHR
;
A
#
# COMPACT_ATOMS: atom_id res chain seq x y z
N MET A 1 -9.36 13.55 -9.12
CA MET A 1 -9.45 12.08 -9.28
C MET A 1 -9.46 11.76 -10.76
N PHE A 2 -8.87 10.63 -11.14
CA PHE A 2 -8.76 10.19 -12.54
C PHE A 2 -9.04 8.69 -12.69
N GLY A 3 -9.55 8.05 -11.64
CA GLY A 3 -10.00 6.67 -11.68
C GLY A 3 -11.14 6.45 -12.68
N PRO A 4 -11.44 5.18 -13.02
CA PRO A 4 -12.50 4.85 -13.96
C PRO A 4 -13.83 5.47 -13.50
N ALA A 5 -14.53 6.09 -14.44
CA ALA A 5 -15.87 6.60 -14.14
C ALA A 5 -16.80 5.40 -13.86
N PRO A 6 -17.48 5.35 -12.72
CA PRO A 6 -18.37 4.24 -12.40
C PRO A 6 -19.53 4.18 -13.39
N ASP A 7 -19.69 3.05 -14.07
CA ASP A 7 -20.96 2.73 -14.72
C ASP A 7 -22.01 2.49 -13.63
N ALA A 8 -23.13 3.22 -13.70
CA ALA A 8 -24.22 3.09 -12.74
C ALA A 8 -24.79 1.67 -12.68
N THR A 9 -24.77 0.94 -13.80
CA THR A 9 -25.22 -0.46 -13.85
C THR A 9 -24.25 -1.36 -13.10
N GLN A 10 -22.95 -1.23 -13.38
CA GLN A 10 -21.89 -1.94 -12.67
C GLN A 10 -21.92 -1.66 -11.16
N LEU A 11 -22.00 -0.39 -10.76
CA LEU A 11 -22.03 0.01 -9.35
C LEU A 11 -23.25 -0.58 -8.62
N LYS A 12 -24.43 -0.52 -9.26
CA LYS A 12 -25.65 -1.14 -8.72
C LYS A 12 -25.51 -2.65 -8.57
N ALA A 13 -24.93 -3.32 -9.57
CA ALA A 13 -24.70 -4.77 -9.53
C ALA A 13 -23.75 -5.15 -8.38
N LEU A 14 -22.67 -4.37 -8.17
CA LEU A 14 -21.72 -4.58 -7.08
C LEU A 14 -22.33 -4.35 -5.71
N HIS A 15 -23.13 -3.30 -5.51
CA HIS A 15 -23.86 -3.11 -4.25
C HIS A 15 -24.86 -4.24 -3.98
N HIS A 16 -25.56 -4.72 -5.02
CA HIS A 16 -26.43 -5.88 -4.86
C HIS A 16 -25.64 -7.13 -4.49
N ALA A 17 -24.51 -7.40 -5.15
CA ALA A 17 -23.62 -8.51 -4.83
C ALA A 17 -23.08 -8.40 -3.40
N TRP A 18 -22.68 -7.20 -2.96
CA TRP A 18 -22.24 -6.93 -1.60
C TRP A 18 -23.31 -7.21 -0.55
N ALA A 19 -24.55 -6.77 -0.79
CA ALA A 19 -25.67 -6.97 0.11
C ALA A 19 -26.13 -8.45 0.14
N ALA A 20 -26.04 -9.15 -0.98
CA ALA A 20 -26.40 -10.55 -1.11
C ALA A 20 -25.28 -11.53 -0.71
N ALA A 21 -24.05 -11.04 -0.49
CA ALA A 21 -22.91 -11.88 -0.15
C ALA A 21 -23.10 -12.53 1.22
N THR A 22 -23.16 -13.87 1.23
CA THR A 22 -23.27 -14.68 2.44
C THR A 22 -21.95 -15.29 2.87
N SER A 23 -20.92 -15.24 2.02
CA SER A 23 -19.57 -15.70 2.34
C SER A 23 -18.59 -14.52 2.39
N PRO A 24 -17.56 -14.57 3.26
CA PRO A 24 -16.54 -13.52 3.31
C PRO A 24 -15.77 -13.36 1.99
N ALA A 25 -15.56 -14.44 1.22
CA ALA A 25 -14.93 -14.38 -0.10
C ALA A 25 -15.75 -13.57 -1.12
N ALA A 26 -17.06 -13.80 -1.18
CA ALA A 26 -17.96 -13.04 -2.05
C ALA A 26 -18.02 -11.57 -1.62
N LYS A 27 -17.99 -11.33 -0.31
CA LYS A 27 -17.95 -9.99 0.28
C LYS A 27 -16.67 -9.25 -0.13
N LEU A 28 -15.50 -9.87 0.03
CA LEU A 28 -14.21 -9.32 -0.39
C LEU A 28 -14.18 -8.99 -1.88
N ALA A 29 -14.66 -9.89 -2.74
CA ALA A 29 -14.70 -9.66 -4.18
C ALA A 29 -15.59 -8.45 -4.56
N ALA A 30 -16.79 -8.36 -3.98
CA ALA A 30 -17.68 -7.22 -4.21
C ALA A 30 -17.09 -5.91 -3.65
N GLY A 31 -16.47 -5.96 -2.47
CA GLY A 31 -15.83 -4.81 -1.83
C GLY A 31 -14.63 -4.27 -2.62
N LEU A 32 -13.79 -5.17 -3.15
CA LEU A 32 -12.70 -4.80 -4.05
C LEU A 32 -13.25 -4.10 -5.31
N GLY A 33 -14.30 -4.65 -5.92
CA GLY A 33 -14.93 -4.06 -7.10
C GLY A 33 -15.52 -2.67 -6.83
N LEU A 34 -16.16 -2.47 -5.67
CA LEU A 34 -16.64 -1.14 -5.24
C LEU A 34 -15.48 -0.16 -5.06
N ALA A 35 -14.42 -0.58 -4.35
CA ALA A 35 -13.24 0.26 -4.09
C ALA A 35 -12.54 0.67 -5.39
N GLN A 36 -12.44 -0.22 -6.38
CA GLN A 36 -11.86 0.07 -7.70
C GLN A 36 -12.65 1.13 -8.49
N LEU A 37 -13.93 1.33 -8.15
CA LEU A 37 -14.80 2.38 -8.69
C LEU A 37 -14.88 3.62 -7.78
N GLY A 38 -14.06 3.66 -6.72
CA GLY A 38 -13.99 4.74 -5.75
C GLY A 38 -15.06 4.70 -4.67
N ASP A 39 -15.90 3.66 -4.60
CA ASP A 39 -16.86 3.50 -3.51
C ASP A 39 -16.23 2.71 -2.36
N PHE A 40 -16.04 3.40 -1.25
CA PHE A 40 -15.37 2.89 -0.06
C PHE A 40 -16.35 2.56 1.09
N THR A 41 -17.66 2.55 0.83
CA THR A 41 -18.71 2.29 1.84
C THR A 41 -18.55 0.97 2.59
N GLY A 42 -18.02 -0.06 1.93
CA GLY A 42 -17.85 -1.39 2.52
C GLY A 42 -16.66 -1.54 3.47
N ARG A 43 -15.76 -0.55 3.55
CA ARG A 43 -14.47 -0.69 4.23
C ARG A 43 -14.56 -0.93 5.73
N ALA A 44 -15.46 -0.23 6.42
CA ALA A 44 -15.65 -0.42 7.86
C ALA A 44 -16.06 -1.87 8.17
N GLU A 45 -16.99 -2.43 7.39
CA GLU A 45 -17.43 -3.82 7.52
C GLU A 45 -16.29 -4.81 7.19
N LEU A 46 -15.44 -4.52 6.21
CA LEU A 46 -14.24 -5.33 5.91
C LEU A 46 -13.21 -5.30 7.04
N LEU A 47 -12.97 -4.12 7.65
CA LEU A 47 -12.06 -3.99 8.77
C LEU A 47 -12.58 -4.73 10.01
N ASP A 48 -13.88 -4.61 10.29
CA ASP A 48 -14.53 -5.36 11.36
C ASP A 48 -14.45 -6.88 11.11
N THR A 49 -14.63 -7.30 9.85
CA THR A 49 -14.44 -8.71 9.46
C THR A 49 -13.01 -9.16 9.73
N TYR A 50 -12.01 -8.37 9.31
CA TYR A 50 -10.59 -8.69 9.47
C TYR A 50 -10.18 -8.80 10.96
N SER A 51 -10.64 -7.85 11.78
CA SER A 51 -10.33 -7.80 13.22
C SER A 51 -11.17 -8.74 14.08
N GLY A 52 -12.17 -9.42 13.49
CA GLY A 52 -13.04 -10.38 14.14
C GLY A 52 -12.60 -11.84 13.92
N ASP A 53 -13.57 -12.76 13.97
CA ASP A 53 -13.32 -14.18 13.69
C ASP A 53 -13.15 -14.44 12.18
N ILE A 54 -11.89 -14.49 11.75
CA ILE A 54 -11.51 -14.82 10.38
C ILE A 54 -11.19 -16.31 10.18
N SER A 55 -11.53 -17.19 11.12
CA SER A 55 -11.22 -18.63 11.02
C SER A 55 -11.88 -19.33 9.82
N SER A 56 -12.98 -18.74 9.31
CA SER A 56 -13.67 -19.22 8.10
C SER A 56 -12.97 -18.84 6.79
N LEU A 57 -12.03 -17.91 6.82
CA LEU A 57 -11.24 -17.51 5.66
C LEU A 57 -9.98 -18.36 5.56
N ASP A 58 -9.73 -18.88 4.36
CA ASP A 58 -8.41 -19.45 4.07
C ASP A 58 -7.32 -18.35 4.08
N ARG A 59 -6.06 -18.80 4.07
CA ARG A 59 -4.88 -17.92 4.10
C ARG A 59 -4.88 -16.91 2.96
N GLU A 60 -5.23 -17.32 1.74
CA GLU A 60 -5.19 -16.43 0.57
C GLU A 60 -6.19 -15.29 0.70
N HIS A 61 -7.42 -15.61 1.14
CA HIS A 61 -8.44 -14.59 1.34
C HIS A 61 -8.09 -13.63 2.47
N ARG A 62 -7.45 -14.10 3.55
CA ARG A 62 -6.97 -13.23 4.64
C ARG A 62 -5.92 -12.24 4.15
N LEU A 63 -4.94 -12.70 3.38
CA LEU A 63 -3.91 -11.84 2.80
C LEU A 63 -4.48 -10.84 1.81
N ARG A 64 -5.41 -11.27 0.94
CA ARG A 64 -6.08 -10.36 -0.01
C ARG A 64 -6.95 -9.31 0.67
N LEU A 65 -7.63 -9.67 1.77
CA LEU A 65 -8.38 -8.73 2.59
C LEU A 65 -7.45 -7.70 3.22
N LEU A 66 -6.33 -8.15 3.81
CA LEU A 66 -5.32 -7.28 4.38
C LEU A 66 -4.74 -6.32 3.32
N ASP A 67 -4.42 -6.81 2.13
CA ASP A 67 -3.89 -5.98 1.03
C ASP A 67 -4.87 -4.88 0.63
N LEU A 68 -6.15 -5.22 0.50
CA LEU A 68 -7.19 -4.24 0.21
C LEU A 68 -7.29 -3.20 1.33
N LEU A 69 -7.29 -3.64 2.60
CA LEU A 69 -7.36 -2.75 3.75
C LEU A 69 -6.14 -1.84 3.82
N LEU A 70 -4.92 -2.33 3.60
CA LEU A 70 -3.70 -1.51 3.57
C LEU A 70 -3.70 -0.53 2.39
N ALA A 71 -4.08 -0.99 1.20
CA ALA A 71 -4.18 -0.17 -0.02
C ALA A 71 -5.17 0.99 0.13
N THR A 72 -6.22 0.78 0.92
CA THR A 72 -7.31 1.74 1.06
C THR A 72 -7.35 2.42 2.42
N ALA A 73 -6.58 2.01 3.42
CA ALA A 73 -6.63 2.58 4.77
C ALA A 73 -6.42 4.10 4.78
N THR A 74 -7.25 4.81 5.54
CA THR A 74 -7.09 6.24 5.83
C THR A 74 -6.05 6.43 6.92
N GLU A 75 -5.59 7.67 7.13
CA GLU A 75 -4.74 8.02 8.27
C GLU A 75 -5.35 7.59 9.61
N ARG A 76 -6.66 7.77 9.78
CA ARG A 76 -7.35 7.38 11.01
C ARG A 76 -7.28 5.87 11.26
N GLU A 77 -7.46 5.06 10.23
CA GLU A 77 -7.38 3.60 10.37
C GLU A 77 -5.94 3.11 10.50
N ALA A 78 -4.97 3.85 9.97
CA ALA A 78 -3.55 3.57 10.24
C ALA A 78 -3.20 3.72 11.74
N MET A 79 -3.96 4.55 12.48
CA MET A 79 -3.85 4.66 13.93
C MET A 79 -4.72 3.65 14.68
N ASP A 80 -5.67 2.98 14.01
CA ASP A 80 -6.57 2.02 14.63
C ASP A 80 -5.85 0.70 14.88
N ALA A 81 -5.78 0.28 16.14
CA ALA A 81 -5.13 -0.98 16.53
C ALA A 81 -5.75 -2.19 15.80
N ARG A 82 -7.02 -2.10 15.40
CA ARG A 82 -7.75 -3.17 14.68
C ARG A 82 -7.10 -3.56 13.35
N LEU A 83 -6.43 -2.62 12.67
CA LEU A 83 -5.74 -2.91 11.40
C LEU A 83 -4.49 -3.78 11.61
N PHE A 84 -3.90 -3.71 12.81
CA PHE A 84 -2.67 -4.42 13.18
C PHE A 84 -2.95 -5.61 14.11
N VAL A 85 -4.21 -6.04 14.23
CA VAL A 85 -4.58 -7.22 15.03
C VAL A 85 -4.01 -8.49 14.40
N LEU A 86 -3.42 -9.32 15.26
CA LEU A 86 -2.88 -10.62 14.92
C LEU A 86 -3.97 -11.68 15.05
N PRO A 87 -4.26 -12.48 14.01
CA PRO A 87 -5.13 -13.63 14.17
C PRO A 87 -4.44 -14.68 15.05
N ASP A 88 -5.13 -15.18 16.08
CA ASP A 88 -4.60 -16.16 17.06
C ASP A 88 -4.08 -17.48 16.44
N ASN A 89 -4.28 -17.70 15.14
CA ASN A 89 -3.91 -18.90 14.39
C ASN A 89 -3.17 -18.61 13.07
N ASP A 90 -2.47 -17.47 12.96
CA ASP A 90 -1.66 -17.17 11.76
C ASP A 90 -0.26 -17.79 11.82
N ASP A 91 0.29 -18.16 10.67
CA ASP A 91 1.62 -18.77 10.52
C ASP A 91 2.76 -17.72 10.50
N GLY A 92 2.45 -16.46 10.80
CA GLY A 92 3.37 -15.31 10.75
C GLY A 92 3.34 -14.58 9.41
N SER A 93 2.61 -15.06 8.40
CA SER A 93 2.54 -14.39 7.10
C SER A 93 1.79 -13.05 7.15
N VAL A 94 0.80 -12.90 8.02
CA VAL A 94 0.16 -11.61 8.30
C VAL A 94 1.16 -10.63 8.90
N TYR A 95 2.06 -11.12 9.77
CA TYR A 95 3.09 -10.29 10.41
C TYR A 95 4.08 -9.73 9.38
N LEU A 96 4.60 -10.60 8.51
CA LEU A 96 5.45 -10.21 7.38
C LEU A 96 4.75 -9.19 6.46
N ARG A 97 3.45 -9.39 6.20
CA ARG A 97 2.67 -8.49 5.34
C ARG A 97 2.43 -7.13 5.98
N LEU A 98 2.08 -7.09 7.26
CA LEU A 98 1.89 -5.86 8.03
C LEU A 98 3.19 -5.09 8.12
N ALA A 99 4.31 -5.74 8.43
CA ALA A 99 5.60 -5.08 8.52
C ALA A 99 6.06 -4.50 7.19
N GLY A 100 5.81 -5.17 6.05
CA GLY A 100 6.14 -4.67 4.71
C GLY A 100 5.12 -3.70 4.09
N SER A 101 4.13 -3.23 4.85
CA SER A 101 2.97 -2.51 4.31
C SER A 101 3.16 -1.00 4.10
N GLY A 102 4.29 -0.41 4.52
CA GLY A 102 4.49 1.05 4.54
C GLY A 102 4.26 1.72 3.20
N ARG A 103 4.60 1.01 2.11
CA ARG A 103 4.40 1.45 0.72
C ARG A 103 2.95 1.50 0.28
N MET A 104 2.06 0.75 0.93
CA MET A 104 0.63 0.77 0.63
C MET A 104 -0.11 1.72 1.57
N LEU A 105 0.28 1.76 2.84
CA LEU A 105 -0.42 2.53 3.85
C LEU A 105 -0.20 4.04 3.65
N LEU A 106 1.05 4.46 3.38
CA LEU A 106 1.50 5.84 3.13
C LEU A 106 1.15 6.87 4.22
N ALA A 107 0.38 6.52 5.24
CA ALA A 107 -0.06 7.43 6.29
C ALA A 107 1.09 7.72 7.25
N ARG A 108 1.39 9.00 7.47
CA ARG A 108 2.42 9.46 8.42
C ARG A 108 2.20 8.89 9.82
N ALA A 109 0.94 8.76 10.23
CA ALA A 109 0.58 8.24 11.55
C ALA A 109 0.92 6.75 11.73
N ALA A 110 1.10 5.99 10.64
CA ALA A 110 1.45 4.57 10.69
C ALA A 110 2.86 4.32 11.22
N THR A 111 3.75 5.32 11.15
CA THR A 111 5.14 5.22 11.64
C THR A 111 5.21 4.67 13.07
N VAL A 112 4.29 5.07 13.95
CA VAL A 112 4.21 4.58 15.33
C VAL A 112 3.97 3.06 15.39
N ARG A 113 3.15 2.52 14.50
CA ARG A 113 2.84 1.08 14.46
C ARG A 113 4.06 0.27 14.02
N TYR A 114 4.89 0.78 13.13
CA TYR A 114 6.12 0.06 12.74
C TYR A 114 7.17 0.06 13.84
N VAL A 115 7.26 1.14 14.63
CA VAL A 115 8.09 1.19 15.85
C VAL A 115 7.59 0.14 16.87
N GLU A 116 6.27 0.06 17.11
CA GLU A 116 5.70 -0.98 17.97
C GLU A 116 5.98 -2.40 17.45
N LEU A 117 5.85 -2.63 16.14
CA LEU A 117 6.18 -3.91 15.52
C LEU A 117 7.65 -4.27 15.75
N ALA A 118 8.58 -3.34 15.56
CA ALA A 118 10.00 -3.61 15.82
C ALA A 118 10.31 -3.92 17.30
N HIS A 119 9.67 -3.25 18.25
CA HIS A 119 9.85 -3.55 19.68
C HIS A 119 9.51 -5.00 20.04
N VAL A 120 8.54 -5.61 19.36
CA VAL A 120 8.12 -7.00 19.63
C VAL A 120 9.16 -8.01 19.08
N PHE A 121 10.02 -7.61 18.14
CA PHE A 121 10.92 -8.50 17.38
C PHE A 121 12.41 -8.19 17.62
N ASP A 122 12.72 -7.44 18.68
CA ASP A 122 14.07 -7.01 19.07
C ASP A 122 14.99 -8.17 19.51
N GLU A 123 14.41 -9.32 19.90
CA GLU A 123 15.19 -10.53 20.20
C GLU A 123 15.37 -11.42 18.96
N ILE A 124 16.42 -11.11 18.18
CA ILE A 124 17.13 -11.99 17.21
C ILE A 124 16.55 -12.04 15.78
N HIS A 125 17.12 -11.23 14.88
CA HIS A 125 17.20 -11.44 13.41
C HIS A 125 15.94 -11.99 12.73
N ASP A 126 14.79 -11.35 12.94
CA ASP A 126 13.56 -11.65 12.22
C ASP A 126 13.45 -10.74 10.98
N ILE A 127 13.23 -11.33 9.81
CA ILE A 127 12.91 -10.64 8.54
C ILE A 127 11.83 -9.59 8.74
N THR A 128 10.96 -9.79 9.72
CA THR A 128 9.88 -8.87 9.98
C THR A 128 10.33 -7.54 10.58
N PHE A 129 11.40 -7.52 11.37
CA PHE A 129 12.02 -6.29 11.84
C PHE A 129 12.62 -5.50 10.67
N GLU A 130 13.32 -6.16 9.76
CA GLU A 130 13.86 -5.56 8.53
C GLU A 130 12.72 -4.97 7.66
N LEU A 131 11.62 -5.70 7.49
CA LEU A 131 10.48 -5.19 6.73
C LEU A 131 9.79 -3.99 7.42
N ALA A 132 9.66 -4.01 8.75
CA ALA A 132 9.09 -2.90 9.51
C ALA A 132 9.96 -1.65 9.41
N THR A 133 11.28 -1.83 9.47
CA THR A 133 12.26 -0.74 9.31
C THR A 133 12.23 -0.17 7.90
N ASP A 134 12.20 -1.00 6.87
CA ASP A 134 11.99 -0.60 5.47
C ASP A 134 10.68 0.19 5.28
N SER A 135 9.56 -0.29 5.83
CA SER A 135 8.28 0.43 5.77
C SER A 135 8.36 1.78 6.49
N GLY A 136 9.10 1.82 7.59
CA GLY A 136 9.40 3.04 8.30
C GLY A 136 10.23 4.03 7.48
N PHE A 137 11.24 3.55 6.76
CA PHE A 137 12.00 4.35 5.80
C PHE A 137 11.09 4.85 4.68
N ASP A 138 10.25 4.00 4.11
CA ASP A 138 9.33 4.39 3.04
C ASP A 138 8.31 5.45 3.48
N LEU A 139 8.05 5.61 4.78
CA LEU A 139 7.22 6.69 5.31
C LEU A 139 8.05 7.93 5.71
N SER A 140 9.16 7.73 6.42
CA SER A 140 9.93 8.81 7.06
C SER A 140 11.11 9.35 6.25
N GLY A 141 11.63 8.57 5.31
CA GLY A 141 12.87 8.85 4.56
C GLY A 141 14.14 8.65 5.37
N VAL A 142 14.05 8.15 6.60
CA VAL A 142 15.20 7.87 7.48
C VAL A 142 15.68 6.46 7.24
N GLU A 143 16.86 6.32 6.66
CA GLU A 143 17.55 5.03 6.55
C GLU A 143 18.25 4.79 7.88
N ILE A 144 18.01 3.62 8.46
CA ILE A 144 18.60 3.22 9.73
C ILE A 144 19.54 2.10 9.43
N ASP A 145 20.80 2.29 9.83
CA ASP A 145 21.77 1.22 9.74
C ASP A 145 21.37 0.17 10.78
N LEU A 146 20.76 -0.91 10.30
CA LEU A 146 20.17 -2.01 11.07
C LEU A 146 21.20 -2.77 11.92
N TYR A 147 22.48 -2.42 11.80
CA TYR A 147 23.61 -3.06 12.47
C TYR A 147 24.44 -2.09 13.30
N ASP A 148 24.01 -0.84 13.45
CA ASP A 148 24.61 0.04 14.45
C ASP A 148 24.20 -0.47 15.85
N GLU A 149 25.20 -0.81 16.66
CA GLU A 149 25.01 -1.34 18.02
C GLU A 149 24.32 -0.33 18.96
N ASP A 150 24.28 0.94 18.55
CA ASP A 150 23.61 2.03 19.26
C ASP A 150 22.15 2.28 18.79
N SER A 151 21.68 1.60 17.74
CA SER A 151 20.33 1.77 17.17
C SER A 151 19.26 1.07 18.02
N THR A 152 18.73 1.77 19.02
CA THR A 152 17.55 1.32 19.77
C THR A 152 16.25 1.68 19.05
N VAL A 153 15.17 0.93 19.31
CA VAL A 153 13.84 1.26 18.77
C VAL A 153 13.35 2.65 19.23
N ASP A 154 13.75 3.12 20.42
CA ASP A 154 13.48 4.49 20.88
C ASP A 154 14.26 5.55 20.07
N ALA A 155 15.52 5.26 19.72
CA ALA A 155 16.31 6.13 18.85
C ALA A 155 15.67 6.22 17.46
N TRP A 156 15.23 5.08 16.91
CA TRP A 156 14.47 5.02 15.65
C TRP A 156 13.23 5.92 15.69
N ALA A 157 12.37 5.75 16.69
CA ALA A 157 11.15 6.54 16.85
C ALA A 157 11.45 8.04 16.92
N GLY A 158 12.51 8.42 17.63
CA GLY A 158 12.97 9.79 17.74
C GLY A 158 13.45 10.39 16.41
N GLU A 159 14.16 9.62 15.60
CA GLU A 159 14.62 10.05 14.27
C GLU A 159 13.49 10.24 13.29
N MET A 160 12.57 9.28 13.21
CA MET A 160 11.39 9.40 12.34
C MET A 160 10.52 10.57 12.73
N THR A 161 10.30 10.78 14.04
CA THR A 161 9.55 11.92 14.56
C THR A 161 10.20 13.24 14.14
N ARG A 162 11.53 13.33 14.23
CA ARG A 162 12.29 14.50 13.78
C ARG A 162 12.18 14.71 12.27
N ALA A 163 12.33 13.65 11.47
CA ALA A 163 12.25 13.72 10.01
C ALA A 163 10.86 14.18 9.51
N LEU A 164 9.80 13.78 10.22
CA LEU A 164 8.42 14.10 9.86
C LEU A 164 7.86 15.36 10.53
N ALA A 165 8.64 16.02 11.40
CA ALA A 165 8.18 17.17 12.20
C ALA A 165 7.65 18.32 11.31
N ASP A 166 8.35 18.60 10.22
CA ASP A 166 8.02 19.70 9.29
C ASP A 166 7.16 19.24 8.10
N VAL A 167 6.82 17.95 8.02
CA VAL A 167 6.02 17.38 6.94
C VAL A 167 4.54 17.48 7.28
N SER A 168 3.88 18.48 6.71
CA SER A 168 2.45 18.76 6.94
C SER A 168 1.48 17.82 6.20
N ALA A 169 1.98 17.01 5.26
CA ALA A 169 1.15 16.08 4.51
C ALA A 169 0.75 14.87 5.35
N THR A 170 -0.52 14.49 5.27
CA THR A 170 -1.06 13.26 5.88
C THR A 170 -0.42 12.02 5.28
N TYR A 171 -0.33 11.95 3.95
CA TYR A 171 0.33 10.85 3.26
C TYR A 171 1.73 11.25 2.84
N VAL A 172 2.69 10.40 3.18
CA VAL A 172 4.11 10.63 2.98
C VAL A 172 4.73 9.44 2.28
N PHE A 173 5.78 9.74 1.50
CA PHE A 173 6.66 8.71 0.96
C PHE A 173 8.08 9.24 1.01
N ARG A 174 8.94 8.53 1.75
CA ARG A 174 10.33 8.90 2.05
C ARG A 174 10.48 10.33 2.59
N GLY A 175 9.70 10.67 3.62
CA GLY A 175 9.84 11.93 4.35
C GLY A 175 9.33 13.16 3.60
N ALA A 176 8.62 12.98 2.49
CA ALA A 176 8.00 14.07 1.73
C ALA A 176 6.52 13.79 1.50
N ALA A 177 5.75 14.83 1.16
CA ALA A 177 4.37 14.66 0.73
C ALA A 177 4.30 13.64 -0.41
N PHE A 178 3.45 12.62 -0.25
CA PHE A 178 3.38 11.52 -1.18
C PHE A 178 3.12 12.02 -2.61
N THR A 179 3.96 11.57 -3.53
CA THR A 179 3.77 11.71 -4.96
C THR A 179 4.28 10.44 -5.63
N PRO A 180 3.57 9.87 -6.61
CA PRO A 180 4.06 8.70 -7.32
C PRO A 180 5.29 9.01 -8.18
N ARG A 181 5.64 10.29 -8.33
CA ARG A 181 6.80 10.74 -9.11
C ARG A 181 8.09 10.02 -8.72
N ILE A 182 8.33 9.82 -7.43
CA ILE A 182 9.53 9.11 -6.95
C ILE A 182 9.60 7.69 -7.53
N VAL A 183 8.48 6.98 -7.54
CA VAL A 183 8.40 5.60 -8.07
C VAL A 183 8.48 5.59 -9.60
N ILE A 184 7.89 6.59 -10.26
CA ILE A 184 7.97 6.74 -11.72
C ILE A 184 9.40 7.05 -12.17
N ASP A 185 10.14 7.90 -11.45
CA ASP A 185 11.53 8.21 -11.76
C ASP A 185 12.43 6.98 -11.58
N GLU A 186 12.18 6.15 -10.55
CA GLU A 186 12.87 4.85 -10.39
C GLU A 186 12.58 3.91 -11.57
N LEU A 187 11.32 3.87 -12.03
CA LEU A 187 10.92 3.09 -13.21
C LEU A 187 11.67 3.55 -14.46
N LEU A 188 11.67 4.85 -14.75
CA LEU A 188 12.36 5.44 -15.90
C LEU A 188 13.88 5.18 -15.86
N GLY A 189 14.50 5.35 -14.70
CA GLY A 189 15.92 5.02 -14.54
C GLY A 189 16.22 3.53 -14.78
N GLY A 190 15.28 2.63 -14.48
CA GLY A 190 15.36 1.22 -14.83
C GLY A 190 15.27 0.97 -16.33
N VAL A 191 14.35 1.66 -17.02
CA VAL A 191 14.16 1.63 -18.47
C VAL A 191 15.42 2.10 -19.20
N ASP A 192 16.01 3.23 -18.79
CA ASP A 192 17.23 3.78 -19.40
C ASP A 192 18.42 2.82 -19.28
N ARG A 193 18.58 2.17 -18.12
CA ARG A 193 19.63 1.15 -17.92
C ARG A 193 19.41 -0.07 -18.81
N ALA A 194 18.16 -0.53 -18.94
CA ALA A 194 17.80 -1.65 -19.81
C ALA A 194 18.13 -1.34 -21.28
N ALA A 195 17.77 -0.13 -21.74
CA ALA A 195 18.06 0.33 -23.10
C ALA A 195 19.57 0.39 -23.40
N ALA A 196 20.39 0.64 -22.39
CA ALA A 196 21.85 0.63 -22.49
C ALA A 196 22.48 -0.78 -22.39
N GLY A 197 21.68 -1.86 -22.31
CA GLY A 197 22.16 -3.23 -22.17
C GLY A 197 22.60 -3.62 -20.74
N GLY A 198 22.25 -2.80 -19.75
CA GLY A 198 22.48 -3.07 -18.33
C GLY A 198 21.39 -3.95 -17.70
N PRO A 199 21.61 -4.44 -16.46
CA PRO A 199 20.62 -5.23 -15.73
C PRO A 199 19.36 -4.41 -15.42
N VAL A 200 18.19 -5.04 -15.56
CA VAL A 200 16.91 -4.42 -15.27
C VAL A 200 16.53 -4.68 -13.82
N LEU A 201 16.61 -3.63 -13.01
CA LEU A 201 16.05 -3.60 -11.67
C LEU A 201 14.81 -2.71 -11.71
N ILE A 202 13.71 -3.22 -12.27
CA ILE A 202 12.40 -2.60 -12.05
C ILE A 202 11.98 -3.04 -10.66
N ARG A 203 12.11 -2.14 -9.69
CA ARG A 203 11.76 -2.42 -8.29
C ARG A 203 10.29 -2.86 -8.18
N PRO A 204 9.93 -3.65 -7.13
CA PRO A 204 8.55 -4.10 -6.86
C PRO A 204 7.51 -2.97 -6.70
N ASN A 205 7.94 -1.71 -6.65
CA ASN A 205 7.04 -0.56 -6.48
C ASN A 205 6.24 -0.24 -7.75
N ALA A 206 6.56 -0.82 -8.91
CA ALA A 206 5.81 -0.59 -10.13
C ALA A 206 4.38 -1.20 -10.09
N GLU A 207 4.19 -2.29 -9.34
CA GLU A 207 2.86 -2.84 -9.02
C GLU A 207 2.01 -1.88 -8.17
N LEU A 208 2.68 -1.05 -7.34
CA LEU A 208 1.99 -0.01 -6.56
C LEU A 208 1.42 1.06 -7.49
N LEU A 209 2.15 1.44 -8.54
CA LEU A 209 1.65 2.40 -9.53
C LEU A 209 0.38 1.89 -10.22
N ALA A 210 0.27 0.58 -10.48
CA ALA A 210 -0.95 -0.01 -11.03
C ALA A 210 -2.10 0.07 -10.02
N THR A 211 -1.84 -0.29 -8.76
CA THR A 211 -2.82 -0.21 -7.67
C THR A 211 -3.29 1.23 -7.42
N TRP A 212 -2.39 2.21 -7.45
CA TRP A 212 -2.73 3.61 -7.21
C TRP A 212 -3.43 4.25 -8.39
N SER A 213 -3.04 3.91 -9.62
CA SER A 213 -3.54 4.57 -10.83
C SER A 213 -4.73 3.86 -11.49
N GLY A 214 -4.85 2.55 -11.28
CA GLY A 214 -5.77 1.68 -12.03
C GLY A 214 -5.29 1.38 -13.46
N LEU A 215 -4.13 1.90 -13.87
CA LEU A 215 -3.55 1.59 -15.17
C LEU A 215 -2.89 0.20 -15.12
N ALA A 216 -3.15 -0.61 -16.14
CA ALA A 216 -2.48 -1.90 -16.28
C ALA A 216 -0.97 -1.71 -16.45
N HIS A 217 -0.20 -2.32 -15.56
CA HIS A 217 1.25 -2.35 -15.63
C HIS A 217 1.72 -3.32 -16.74
N PRO A 218 2.72 -2.95 -17.57
CA PRO A 218 3.28 -3.85 -18.57
C PRO A 218 3.87 -5.12 -17.94
N THR A 219 3.52 -6.29 -18.44
CA THR A 219 4.10 -7.57 -17.99
C THR A 219 5.42 -7.83 -18.70
N ILE A 220 6.46 -8.22 -17.95
CA ILE A 220 7.76 -8.60 -18.53
C ILE A 220 7.84 -10.11 -18.65
N GLY A 221 8.34 -10.59 -19.79
CA GLY A 221 8.85 -11.96 -19.90
C GLY A 221 10.17 -12.15 -19.14
N SER A 222 10.81 -13.31 -19.32
CA SER A 222 12.11 -13.61 -18.70
C SER A 222 13.29 -12.82 -19.29
N THR A 223 13.07 -12.13 -20.41
CA THR A 223 14.06 -11.29 -21.09
C THR A 223 13.43 -9.95 -21.44
N VAL A 224 14.13 -8.85 -21.15
CA VAL A 224 13.70 -7.50 -21.51
C VAL A 224 14.23 -7.16 -22.90
N GLY A 225 13.32 -6.94 -23.84
CA GLY A 225 13.60 -6.48 -25.20
C GLY A 225 13.27 -4.99 -25.43
N PRO A 226 13.58 -4.45 -26.61
CA PRO A 226 13.26 -3.07 -26.97
C PRO A 226 11.77 -2.72 -26.87
N ASP A 227 10.88 -3.67 -27.18
CA ASP A 227 9.43 -3.47 -27.09
C ASP A 227 8.97 -3.34 -25.64
N ASP A 228 9.57 -4.09 -24.70
CA ASP A 228 9.28 -3.98 -23.27
C ASP A 228 9.72 -2.60 -22.75
N VAL A 229 10.93 -2.17 -23.12
CA VAL A 229 11.46 -0.83 -22.78
C VAL A 229 10.52 0.27 -23.28
N ALA A 230 10.03 0.16 -24.52
CA ALA A 230 9.07 1.11 -25.08
C ALA A 230 7.74 1.09 -24.32
N ALA A 231 7.21 -0.09 -23.98
CA ALA A 231 5.96 -0.22 -23.22
C ALA A 231 6.06 0.40 -21.81
N PHE A 232 7.21 0.28 -21.15
CA PHE A 232 7.45 0.93 -19.86
C PHE A 232 7.58 2.44 -19.96
N ALA A 233 8.26 2.94 -21.00
CA ALA A 233 8.35 4.37 -21.26
C ALA A 233 6.94 4.96 -21.50
N GLU A 234 6.12 4.31 -22.33
CA GLU A 234 4.72 4.71 -22.56
C GLU A 234 3.89 4.66 -21.27
N TYR A 235 4.04 3.61 -20.47
CA TYR A 235 3.35 3.50 -19.19
C TYR A 235 3.75 4.63 -18.22
N ALA A 236 5.03 4.96 -18.14
CA ALA A 236 5.53 6.07 -17.33
C ALA A 236 4.98 7.42 -17.83
N GLU A 237 4.94 7.66 -19.14
CA GLU A 237 4.34 8.87 -19.72
C GLU A 237 2.86 9.00 -19.35
N ARG A 238 2.08 7.91 -19.46
CA ARG A 238 0.67 7.87 -19.07
C ARG A 238 0.51 8.19 -17.59
N LEU A 239 1.35 7.62 -16.73
CA LEU A 239 1.33 7.91 -15.30
C LEU A 239 1.65 9.36 -14.99
N LEU A 240 2.63 9.96 -15.68
CA LEU A 240 3.00 11.37 -15.50
C LEU A 240 1.90 12.33 -15.96
N ALA A 241 1.08 11.92 -16.92
CA ALA A 241 -0.05 12.72 -17.41
C ALA A 241 -1.25 12.74 -16.46
N LEU A 242 -1.30 11.85 -15.46
CA LEU A 242 -2.40 11.81 -14.50
C LEU A 242 -2.33 13.01 -13.53
N PRO A 243 -3.49 13.59 -13.14
CA PRO A 243 -3.54 14.77 -12.27
C PRO A 243 -3.34 14.40 -10.79
N TRP A 244 -2.16 13.90 -10.47
CA TRP A 244 -1.75 13.60 -9.09
C TRP A 244 -1.71 14.84 -8.22
N ARG A 245 -2.09 14.69 -6.96
CA ARG A 245 -1.95 15.72 -5.93
C ARG A 245 -0.95 15.23 -4.90
N ALA A 246 -0.02 16.11 -4.53
CA ALA A 246 0.93 15.81 -3.46
C ALA A 246 0.18 15.59 -2.14
N GLY A 247 0.60 14.59 -1.38
CA GLY A 247 0.04 14.26 -0.07
C GLY A 247 -1.36 13.65 -0.10
N VAL A 248 -1.80 13.11 -1.23
CA VAL A 248 -3.10 12.42 -1.38
C VAL A 248 -2.85 10.97 -1.76
N LYS A 249 -3.36 10.03 -0.98
CA LYS A 249 -3.31 8.60 -1.29
C LYS A 249 -4.39 8.22 -2.30
N TYR A 250 -4.04 7.35 -3.24
CA TYR A 250 -4.94 6.89 -4.29
C TYR A 250 -5.09 5.38 -4.30
N PHE A 251 -6.30 4.93 -4.64
CA PHE A 251 -6.58 3.55 -5.04
C PHE A 251 -7.37 3.59 -6.34
N TYR A 252 -6.82 3.01 -7.41
CA TYR A 252 -7.40 3.03 -8.75
C TYR A 252 -7.76 4.45 -9.24
N GLY A 253 -6.94 5.45 -8.91
CA GLY A 253 -7.12 6.86 -9.27
C GLY A 253 -8.19 7.61 -8.47
N HIS A 254 -8.75 6.95 -7.44
CA HIS A 254 -9.69 7.53 -6.49
C HIS A 254 -8.98 7.96 -5.21
N ASP A 255 -9.32 9.16 -4.73
CA ASP A 255 -8.82 9.74 -3.48
C ASP A 255 -9.35 8.90 -2.31
N VAL A 256 -8.44 8.30 -1.57
CA VAL A 256 -8.77 7.37 -0.48
C VAL A 256 -9.49 8.06 0.68
N ASP A 257 -9.34 9.38 0.88
CA ASP A 257 -10.08 10.10 1.91
C ASP A 257 -11.32 10.82 1.36
N GLY A 258 -11.30 11.18 0.08
CA GLY A 258 -12.38 11.92 -0.58
C GLY A 258 -13.46 11.06 -1.25
N GLY A 259 -13.34 9.73 -1.22
CA GLY A 259 -14.27 8.83 -1.90
C GLY A 259 -15.61 8.66 -1.17
N PRO A 260 -16.69 8.33 -1.91
CA PRO A 260 -17.99 7.97 -1.35
C PRO A 260 -17.90 6.92 -0.22
N GLY A 261 -18.68 7.14 0.84
CA GLY A 261 -18.79 6.19 1.95
C GLY A 261 -17.90 6.45 3.16
N LEU A 262 -17.01 7.44 3.08
CA LEU A 262 -16.07 7.76 4.17
C LEU A 262 -16.51 8.96 5.04
N HIS A 263 -17.51 9.72 4.59
CA HIS A 263 -18.04 10.89 5.29
C HIS A 263 -19.43 10.65 5.91
N ARG A 264 -19.80 9.39 6.16
CA ARG A 264 -21.09 9.02 6.76
C ARG A 264 -20.94 8.67 8.23
#